data_AF-A0A538UDK7-F1
#
_entry.id   AF-A0A538UDK7-F1
#
_cell.length_a   1.000
_cell.length_b   1.000
_cell.length_c   1.000
_cell.angle_alpha   90.00
_cell.angle_beta   90.00
_cell.angle_gamma   90.00
#
_symmetry.space_group_name_H-M   'P 1'
#
loop_
_entity.id
_entity.type
_entity.pdbx_description
1 polymer ?
#
loop_
_entity_poly.entity_id
_entity_poly.type
_entity_poly.pdbx_seq_one_letter_code
_entity_poly.pdbx_strand_id
1 'polypeptide(L)' 'MNPEQQLAILSRGTEEILPAGALLERLRLCAREGRPLRVKQGFDPTAPDIHLGHTVGLRKLRAFQDLGHQVVLIVG' A
#
# COMPACT_ATOMS: atom_id res chain seq x y z
N MET A 1 -5.72 8.55 -12.55
CA MET A 1 -6.27 7.18 -12.55
C MET A 1 -7.45 7.14 -11.59
N ASN A 2 -8.56 6.47 -11.92
CA ASN A 2 -9.71 6.43 -11.02
C ASN A 2 -9.50 5.42 -9.87
N PRO A 3 -10.24 5.53 -8.75
CA PRO A 3 -10.09 4.64 -7.60
C PRO A 3 -10.24 3.13 -7.92
N GLU A 4 -11.12 2.78 -8.84
CA GLU A 4 -11.39 1.40 -9.25
C GLU A 4 -10.19 0.77 -9.98
N GLN A 5 -9.55 1.54 -10.87
CA GLN A 5 -8.31 1.15 -11.55
C GLN A 5 -7.14 1.01 -10.57
N GLN A 6 -7.04 1.94 -9.60
CA GLN A 6 -6.05 1.85 -8.53
C GLN A 6 -6.23 0.57 -7.71
N LEU A 7 -7.47 0.26 -7.32
CA LEU A 7 -7.78 -0.97 -6.59
C LEU A 7 -7.34 -2.22 -7.35
N ALA A 8 -7.60 -2.29 -8.67
CA ALA A 8 -7.20 -3.44 -9.49
C ALA A 8 -5.67 -3.66 -9.51
N ILE A 9 -4.88 -2.58 -9.53
CA ILE A 9 -3.41 -2.67 -9.43
C ILE A 9 -2.98 -3.11 -8.03
N LEU A 10 -3.61 -2.54 -7.00
CA LEU A 10 -3.27 -2.77 -5.60
C LEU A 10 -3.74 -4.14 -5.10
N SER A 11 -4.77 -4.74 -5.69
CA SER A 11 -5.25 -6.08 -5.34
C SER A 11 -4.43 -7.20 -5.99
N ARG A 12 -3.76 -6.94 -7.11
CA ARG A 12 -2.94 -7.95 -7.79
C ARG A 12 -1.83 -8.49 -6.88
N GLY A 13 -1.83 -9.80 -6.64
CA GLY A 13 -0.82 -10.46 -5.80
C GLY A 13 -0.96 -10.15 -4.31
N THR A 14 -2.11 -9.64 -3.88
CA THR A 14 -2.47 -9.49 -2.47
C THR A 14 -3.36 -10.67 -2.08
N GLU A 15 -3.02 -11.35 -0.98
CA GLU A 15 -3.79 -12.50 -0.50
C GLU A 15 -5.19 -12.08 -0.02
N GLU A 16 -5.26 -11.04 0.80
CA GLU A 16 -6.53 -10.53 1.33
C GLU A 16 -6.47 -9.01 1.56
N ILE A 17 -7.62 -8.34 1.40
CA ILE A 17 -7.78 -6.90 1.68
C ILE A 17 -8.95 -6.75 2.65
N LEU A 18 -8.63 -6.43 3.90
CA LEU A 18 -9.61 -6.31 4.98
C LEU A 18 -9.73 -4.86 5.49
N PRO A 19 -10.96 -4.43 5.85
CA PRO A 19 -12.24 -5.06 5.54
C PRO A 19 -12.55 -5.04 4.04
N ALA A 20 -13.39 -5.97 3.58
CA ALA A 20 -13.84 -6.01 2.19
C ALA A 20 -14.45 -4.66 1.77
N GLY A 21 -14.02 -4.12 0.64
CA GLY A 21 -14.48 -2.82 0.12
C GLY A 21 -13.86 -1.57 0.75
N ALA A 22 -13.29 -1.66 1.96
CA ALA A 22 -12.80 -0.49 2.69
C ALA A 22 -11.65 0.25 1.99
N LEU A 23 -10.77 -0.47 1.28
CA LEU A 23 -9.70 0.16 0.50
C LEU A 23 -10.28 1.04 -0.62
N LEU A 24 -11.30 0.57 -1.33
CA LEU A 24 -11.94 1.34 -2.40
C LEU A 24 -12.61 2.60 -1.85
N GLU A 25 -13.32 2.48 -0.73
CA GLU A 25 -13.94 3.62 -0.06
C GLU A 25 -12.90 4.66 0.35
N ARG A 26 -11.76 4.23 0.89
CA ARG A 26 -10.65 5.12 1.23
C ARG A 26 -10.01 5.78 0.02
N LEU A 27 -9.82 5.06 -1.08
CA LEU A 27 -9.31 5.61 -2.34
C LEU A 27 -10.25 6.69 -2.89
N ARG A 28 -11.57 6.40 -2.90
CA ARG A 28 -12.61 7.36 -3.31
C ARG A 28 -12.61 8.60 -2.42
N LEU A 29 -12.55 8.42 -1.10
CA LEU A 29 -12.48 9.54 -0.15
C LEU A 29 -11.25 10.42 -0.40
N CYS A 30 -10.07 9.81 -0.51
CA CYS A 30 -8.81 10.51 -0.76
C CYS A 30 -8.82 11.26 -2.11
N ALA A 31 -9.39 10.65 -3.15
CA ALA A 31 -9.56 11.30 -4.44
C ALA A 31 -10.49 12.52 -4.37
N ARG A 32 -11.60 12.44 -3.62
CA ARG A 32 -12.50 13.59 -3.40
C ARG A 32 -11.83 14.70 -2.59
N GLU A 33 -11.05 14.34 -1.58
CA GLU A 33 -10.36 15.28 -0.69
C GLU A 33 -9.06 15.84 -1.28
N GLY A 34 -8.61 15.33 -2.43
CA GLY A 34 -7.37 15.78 -3.08
C GLY A 34 -6.11 15.46 -2.27
N ARG A 35 -6.14 14.42 -1.42
CA ARG A 35 -5.01 14.04 -0.56
C ARG A 35 -4.57 12.60 -0.78
N PRO A 36 -3.30 12.25 -0.53
CA PRO A 36 -2.84 10.87 -0.63
C PRO A 36 -3.34 10.01 0.55
N LEU A 37 -3.38 8.69 0.33
CA LEU A 37 -3.37 7.72 1.42
C LEU A 37 -2.02 7.73 2.12
N ARG A 38 -2.03 7.46 3.43
CA ARG A 38 -0.84 7.15 4.20
C ARG A 38 -0.80 5.65 4.45
N VAL A 39 0.18 4.97 3.85
CA VAL A 39 0.30 3.51 3.85
C VAL A 39 1.46 3.12 4.75
N LYS A 40 1.15 2.41 5.84
CA LYS A 40 2.14 2.01 6.84
C LYS A 40 2.59 0.57 6.60
N GLN A 41 3.89 0.32 6.71
CA GLN A 41 4.45 -1.03 6.90
C GLN A 41 5.49 -1.00 8.02
N GLY A 42 5.40 -1.95 8.95
CA GLY A 42 6.41 -2.17 9.99
C GLY A 42 7.57 -3.02 9.47
N PHE A 43 8.77 -2.73 9.93
CA PHE A 43 9.97 -3.54 9.75
C PHE A 43 10.61 -3.77 11.12
N ASP A 44 10.92 -5.03 11.39
CA ASP A 44 11.65 -5.46 12.57
C ASP A 44 13.17 -5.38 12.27
N PRO A 45 13.95 -4.58 13.01
CA PRO A 45 15.38 -4.40 12.80
C PRO A 45 16.24 -5.50 13.45
N THR A 46 15.65 -6.50 14.11
CA THR A 46 16.39 -7.57 14.80
C THR A 46 17.30 -8.38 13.86
N ALA A 47 16.96 -8.47 12.58
CA ALA A 47 17.80 -9.04 11.54
C ALA A 47 18.27 -7.96 10.56
N PRO A 48 19.59 -7.84 10.29
CA PRO A 48 20.11 -6.83 9.37
C PRO A 48 19.88 -7.18 7.89
N ASP A 49 19.58 -8.44 7.58
CA ASP A 49 19.57 -8.96 6.22
C ASP A 49 18.21 -8.84 5.52
N ILE A 50 18.21 -8.27 4.32
CA ILE A 50 17.04 -8.22 3.44
C ILE A 50 17.19 -9.26 2.32
N HIS A 51 16.32 -10.25 2.30
CA HIS A 51 16.19 -11.19 1.18
C HIS A 51 14.95 -10.93 0.30
N LEU A 52 14.82 -11.70 -0.80
CA LEU A 52 13.74 -11.57 -1.78
C LEU A 52 12.32 -11.62 -1.18
N GLY A 53 12.10 -12.35 -0.09
CA GLY A 53 10.81 -12.37 0.61
C GLY A 53 10.31 -10.98 1.03
N HIS A 54 11.19 -10.10 1.53
CA HIS A 54 10.81 -8.73 1.91
C HIS A 54 10.37 -7.88 0.72
N THR A 55 10.85 -8.22 -0.49
CA THR A 55 10.51 -7.46 -1.70
C THR A 55 9.03 -7.56 -2.06
N VAL A 56 8.30 -8.57 -1.57
CA VAL A 56 6.85 -8.71 -1.81
C VAL A 56 6.10 -7.50 -1.26
N GLY A 57 6.30 -7.19 0.03
CA GLY A 57 5.70 -6.01 0.66
C GLY A 57 6.25 -4.71 0.07
N LEU A 58 7.58 -4.61 -0.12
CA LEU A 58 8.20 -3.40 -0.66
C LEU A 58 7.72 -3.06 -2.08
N ARG A 59 7.49 -4.06 -2.94
CA ARG A 59 6.92 -3.85 -4.29
C ARG A 59 5.47 -3.38 -4.23
N LYS A 60 4.69 -3.84 -3.24
CA LYS A 60 3.34 -3.32 -3.02
C LYS A 60 3.36 -1.87 -2.57
N LEU A 61 4.25 -1.51 -1.63
CA LEU A 61 4.47 -0.12 -1.23
C LEU A 61 4.89 0.76 -2.41
N ARG A 62 5.76 0.25 -3.27
CA ARG A 62 6.15 0.96 -4.50
C ARG A 62 4.95 1.25 -5.41
N ALA A 63 4.05 0.28 -5.59
CA ALA A 63 2.82 0.50 -6.35
C ALA A 63 1.94 1.61 -5.73
N PHE A 64 1.86 1.70 -4.40
CA PHE A 64 1.19 2.83 -3.75
C PHE A 64 1.88 4.18 -4.05
N GLN A 65 3.22 4.23 -4.05
CA GLN A 65 3.96 5.45 -4.39
C GLN A 65 3.77 5.86 -5.85
N ASP A 66 3.81 4.92 -6.79
CA ASP A 66 3.59 5.19 -8.22
C ASP A 66 2.16 5.70 -8.49
N LEU A 67 1.19 5.36 -7.62
CA LEU A 67 -0.17 5.89 -7.62
C LEU A 67 -0.33 7.23 -6.89
N GLY A 68 0.77 7.80 -6.38
CA GLY A 68 0.80 9.11 -5.71
C GLY A 68 0.47 9.07 -4.22
N HIS A 69 0.49 7.90 -3.57
CA HIS A 69 0.24 7.77 -2.14
C HIS A 69 1.54 7.86 -1.32
N GLN A 70 1.41 8.24 -0.04
CA GLN A 70 2.54 8.36 0.87
C GLN A 70 2.77 7.05 1.61
N VAL A 71 3.97 6.49 1.46
CA VAL A 71 4.42 5.33 2.25
C VAL A 71 5.11 5.80 3.52
N VAL A 72 4.82 5.14 4.63
CA VAL A 72 5.42 5.35 5.95
C VAL A 72 5.98 4.02 6.43
N LEU A 73 7.30 3.87 6.33
CA LEU A 73 8.00 2.71 6.85
C LEU A 73 8.34 2.95 8.31
N ILE A 74 7.93 2.04 9.20
CA ILE A 74 8.17 2.16 10.64
C ILE A 74 9.14 1.06 11.04
N VAL A 75 10.32 1.46 11.51
CA VAL A 75 11.27 0.56 12.14
C VAL A 75 10.90 0.49 13.63
N GLY A 76 10.59 -0.71 14.12
CA GLY A 76 10.12 -0.94 15.49
C GLY A 76 11.05 -1.87 16.23
#